data_AF-J9DW25-F1
#
_entry.id   AF-J9DW25-F1
#
_cell.length_a   1.000
_cell.length_b   1.000
_cell.length_c   1.000
_cell.angle_alpha   90.00
_cell.angle_beta   90.00
_cell.angle_gamma   90.00
#
_symmetry.space_group_name_H-M   'P 1'
#
loop_
_entity.id
_entity.type
_entity.pdbx_description
1 polymer ?
#
loop_
_entity_poly.entity_id
_entity_poly.type
_entity_poly.pdbx_seq_one_letter_code
_entity_poly.pdbx_strand_id
1 'polypeptide(L)'
;MDNRDIVKSFYGSISGGDAETLEKLLDENFELIVPTAGGVLSGRYIGKARFLADIIGTVFGCVTPEDIVFCKNVEIICAEGDKVVAIAQNDGVASSGKTYNQVYAHILTVQNGKLTQLIEFFDTHLANQALWKPGMDEVTPDEVFSFTQLR
;
A
#
# COMPACT_ATOMS: atom_id res chain seq x y z
N MET A 1 -17.08 13.98 4.01
CA MET A 1 -15.65 14.30 3.82
C MET A 1 -15.35 14.14 2.35
N ASP A 2 -14.55 15.01 1.75
CA ASP A 2 -14.14 14.84 0.35
C ASP A 2 -13.26 13.59 0.21
N ASN A 3 -13.31 12.93 -0.95
CA ASN A 3 -12.51 11.73 -1.21
C ASN A 3 -11.01 12.03 -1.14
N ARG A 4 -10.58 13.24 -1.54
CA ARG A 4 -9.17 13.68 -1.38
C ARG A 4 -8.77 13.75 0.09
N ASP A 5 -9.66 14.23 0.96
CA ASP A 5 -9.35 14.36 2.38
C ASP A 5 -9.25 13.00 3.06
N ILE A 6 -10.13 12.04 2.71
CA ILE A 6 -10.04 10.65 3.19
C ILE A 6 -8.70 10.03 2.78
N VAL A 7 -8.29 10.20 1.52
CA VAL A 7 -7.02 9.68 1.01
C VAL A 7 -5.82 10.36 1.66
N LYS A 8 -5.87 11.68 1.91
CA LYS A 8 -4.83 12.38 2.68
C LYS A 8 -4.74 11.84 4.11
N SER A 9 -5.87 11.58 4.77
CA SER A 9 -5.89 10.97 6.10
C SER A 9 -5.31 9.56 6.09
N PHE A 10 -5.55 8.77 5.04
CA PHE A 10 -4.94 7.45 4.87
C PHE A 10 -3.41 7.54 4.79
N TYR A 11 -2.88 8.38 3.90
CA TYR A 11 -1.44 8.58 3.82
C TYR A 11 -0.83 9.16 5.10
N GLY A 12 -1.53 10.13 5.71
CA GLY A 12 -1.15 10.69 7.01
C GLY A 12 -1.05 9.61 8.09
N SER A 13 -2.01 8.69 8.14
CA SER A 13 -2.02 7.59 9.10
C SER A 13 -0.85 6.62 8.91
N ILE A 14 -0.49 6.31 7.66
CA ILE A 14 0.69 5.49 7.35
C ILE A 14 1.98 6.21 7.75
N SER A 15 2.15 7.46 7.31
CA SER A 15 3.37 8.23 7.58
C SER A 15 3.59 8.54 9.06
N GLY A 16 2.50 8.68 9.84
CA GLY A 16 2.53 8.94 11.27
C GLY A 16 2.47 7.70 12.16
N GLY A 17 2.34 6.49 11.60
CA GLY A 17 2.16 5.27 12.38
C GLY A 17 0.84 5.21 13.16
N ASP A 18 -0.20 5.92 12.72
CA ASP A 18 -1.51 5.97 13.36
C ASP A 18 -2.39 4.80 12.89
N ALA A 19 -2.16 3.63 13.49
CA ALA A 19 -2.87 2.40 13.17
C ALA A 19 -4.39 2.50 13.44
N GLU A 20 -4.81 3.28 14.45
CA GLU A 20 -6.23 3.44 14.80
C GLU A 20 -6.98 4.20 13.70
N THR A 21 -6.41 5.31 13.23
CA THR A 21 -6.98 6.06 12.09
C THR A 21 -6.95 5.21 10.82
N LEU A 22 -5.85 4.52 10.55
CA LEU A 22 -5.75 3.63 9.39
C LEU A 22 -6.89 2.59 9.39
N GLU A 23 -7.07 1.87 10.49
CA GLU A 23 -8.12 0.85 10.62
C GLU A 23 -9.52 1.46 10.44
N LYS A 24 -9.76 2.67 10.97
CA LYS A 24 -11.03 3.38 10.81
C LYS A 24 -11.29 3.85 9.39
N LEU A 25 -10.29 4.04 8.54
CA LEU A 25 -10.49 4.50 7.17
C LEU A 25 -10.79 3.35 6.20
N LEU A 26 -10.36 2.13 6.53
CA LEU A 26 -10.56 0.96 5.68
C LEU A 26 -11.97 0.38 5.83
N ASP A 27 -12.56 -0.04 4.71
CA ASP A 27 -13.75 -0.89 4.67
C ASP A 27 -13.40 -2.31 5.15
N GLU A 28 -14.37 -3.03 5.72
CA GLU A 28 -14.15 -4.40 6.20
C GLU A 28 -13.68 -5.33 5.08
N ASN A 29 -14.20 -5.15 3.87
CA ASN A 29 -13.86 -5.92 2.68
C ASN A 29 -12.81 -5.21 1.81
N PHE A 30 -11.98 -4.33 2.39
CA PHE A 30 -10.94 -3.62 1.65
C PHE A 30 -10.09 -4.56 0.80
N GLU A 31 -9.79 -4.13 -0.43
CA GLU A 31 -9.01 -4.90 -1.38
C GLU A 31 -7.68 -4.21 -1.71
N LEU A 32 -6.57 -4.92 -1.57
CA LEU A 32 -5.29 -4.52 -2.17
C LEU A 32 -5.09 -5.31 -3.46
N ILE A 33 -4.78 -4.62 -4.56
CA ILE A 33 -4.44 -5.22 -5.85
C ILE A 33 -3.03 -4.78 -6.25
N VAL A 34 -2.12 -5.74 -6.41
CA VAL A 34 -0.75 -5.55 -6.86
C VAL A 34 -0.58 -6.27 -8.20
N PRO A 35 -0.76 -5.58 -9.34
CA PRO A 35 -0.78 -6.18 -10.67
C PRO A 35 0.65 -6.42 -11.22
N THR A 36 1.44 -7.18 -10.49
CA THR A 36 2.81 -7.60 -10.86
C THR A 36 2.82 -9.05 -11.34
N ALA A 37 3.87 -9.47 -12.06
CA ALA A 37 4.00 -10.86 -12.54
C ALA A 37 4.63 -11.81 -11.51
N GLY A 38 4.55 -11.49 -10.22
CA GLY A 38 5.16 -12.23 -9.10
C GLY A 38 5.90 -11.32 -8.10
N GLY A 39 6.61 -11.96 -7.16
CA GLY A 39 7.30 -11.29 -6.05
C GLY A 39 6.55 -11.43 -4.73
N VAL A 40 7.16 -10.95 -3.64
CA VAL A 40 6.63 -11.15 -2.27
C VAL A 40 5.18 -10.69 -2.13
N LEU A 41 4.83 -9.57 -2.79
CA LEU A 41 3.46 -9.08 -2.91
C LEU A 41 3.06 -9.04 -4.38
N SER A 42 2.06 -9.84 -4.75
CA SER A 42 1.53 -9.93 -6.10
C SER A 42 0.14 -10.55 -6.08
N GLY A 43 -0.81 -9.96 -6.83
CA GLY A 43 -2.20 -10.42 -6.90
C GLY A 43 -3.16 -9.57 -6.08
N ARG A 44 -4.30 -10.16 -5.72
CA ARG A 44 -5.40 -9.51 -4.99
C ARG A 44 -5.52 -10.09 -3.58
N TYR A 45 -5.61 -9.21 -2.60
CA TYR A 45 -5.74 -9.52 -1.18
C TYR A 45 -7.03 -8.90 -0.65
N ILE A 46 -7.87 -9.70 -0.01
CA ILE A 46 -9.23 -9.30 0.35
C ILE A 46 -9.38 -9.28 1.87
N GLY A 47 -9.92 -8.17 2.38
CA GLY A 47 -10.28 -7.98 3.77
C GLY A 47 -9.29 -7.09 4.53
N LYS A 48 -9.86 -6.18 5.34
CA LYS A 48 -9.10 -5.26 6.20
C LYS A 48 -8.12 -5.98 7.12
N ALA A 49 -8.57 -7.05 7.77
CA ALA A 49 -7.74 -7.81 8.70
C ALA A 49 -6.51 -8.38 8.00
N ARG A 50 -6.67 -8.90 6.77
CA ARG A 50 -5.57 -9.42 5.97
C ARG A 50 -4.61 -8.32 5.55
N PHE A 51 -5.12 -7.18 5.09
CA PHE A 51 -4.27 -6.05 4.74
C PHE A 51 -3.41 -5.57 5.92
N LEU A 52 -4.00 -5.42 7.10
CA LEU A 52 -3.30 -4.94 8.29
C LEU A 52 -2.32 -5.98 8.88
N ALA A 53 -2.71 -7.26 8.92
CA ALA A 53 -1.87 -8.30 9.51
C ALA A 53 -0.79 -8.79 8.55
N ASP A 54 -1.19 -9.20 7.34
CA ASP A 54 -0.31 -9.93 6.44
C ASP A 54 0.49 -8.98 5.57
N ILE A 55 -0.14 -7.95 4.99
CA ILE A 55 0.53 -7.05 4.04
C ILE A 55 1.37 -6.01 4.79
N ILE A 56 0.73 -5.22 5.66
CA ILE A 56 1.42 -4.22 6.48
C ILE A 56 2.44 -4.92 7.39
N GLY A 57 2.07 -6.02 8.06
CA GLY A 57 3.02 -6.78 8.88
C GLY A 57 4.25 -7.28 8.11
N THR A 58 4.06 -7.78 6.88
CA THR A 58 5.16 -8.21 6.00
C THR A 58 6.11 -7.07 5.64
N VAL A 59 5.56 -5.92 5.22
CA VAL A 59 6.36 -4.76 4.80
C VAL A 59 7.11 -4.16 5.99
N PHE A 60 6.41 -3.92 7.11
CA PHE A 60 7.01 -3.33 8.30
C PHE A 60 7.98 -4.27 9.01
N GLY A 61 7.85 -5.60 8.82
CA GLY A 61 8.84 -6.57 9.29
C GLY A 61 10.19 -6.53 8.54
N CYS A 62 10.28 -5.77 7.46
CA CYS A 62 11.48 -5.58 6.64
C CYS A 62 12.18 -4.23 6.86
N VAL A 63 11.72 -3.44 7.82
CA VAL A 63 12.27 -2.10 8.11
C VAL A 63 12.32 -1.84 9.61
N THR A 64 13.05 -0.80 9.97
CA THR A 64 13.06 -0.22 11.32
C THR A 64 12.32 1.12 11.25
N PRO A 65 11.28 1.36 12.07
CA PRO A 65 10.46 2.59 11.98
C PRO A 65 11.27 3.90 12.05
N GLU A 66 12.40 3.90 12.75
CA GLU A 66 13.28 5.05 12.88
C GLU A 66 14.10 5.36 11.61
N ASP A 67 14.27 4.36 10.72
CA ASP A 67 15.14 4.45 9.55
C ASP A 67 14.38 4.74 8.25
N ILE A 68 13.04 4.73 8.28
CA ILE A 68 12.21 4.96 7.09
C ILE A 68 10.89 5.65 7.41
N VAL A 69 10.49 6.57 6.54
CA VAL A 69 9.16 7.17 6.54
C VAL A 69 8.41 6.70 5.30
N PHE A 70 7.35 5.92 5.51
CA PHE A 70 6.44 5.54 4.44
C PHE A 70 5.57 6.71 4.03
N CYS A 71 5.26 6.82 2.73
CA CYS A 71 4.42 7.89 2.18
C CYS A 71 4.90 9.30 2.60
N LYS A 72 6.22 9.50 2.72
CA LYS A 72 6.86 10.76 3.10
C LYS A 72 6.39 11.93 2.23
N ASN A 73 6.34 11.70 0.91
CA ASN A 73 5.79 12.64 -0.05
C ASN A 73 4.57 11.99 -0.71
N VAL A 74 3.51 12.77 -0.89
CA VAL A 74 2.29 12.34 -1.57
C VAL A 74 1.76 13.50 -2.40
N GLU A 75 1.44 13.21 -3.65
CA GLU A 75 0.74 14.13 -4.54
C GLU A 75 -0.53 13.44 -5.06
N ILE A 76 -1.70 14.02 -4.78
CA ILE A 76 -2.97 13.55 -5.34
C ILE A 76 -3.18 14.22 -6.70
N ILE A 77 -2.94 13.46 -7.77
CA ILE A 77 -3.01 13.90 -9.16
C ILE A 77 -4.44 14.27 -9.54
N CYS A 78 -5.41 13.40 -9.24
CA CYS A 78 -6.82 13.65 -9.52
C CYS A 78 -7.73 12.90 -8.55
N ALA A 79 -8.96 13.40 -8.42
CA ALA A 79 -10.05 12.72 -7.73
C ALA A 79 -11.32 12.93 -8.55
N GLU A 80 -11.94 11.84 -9.00
CA GLU A 80 -13.12 11.85 -9.85
C GLU A 80 -14.06 10.70 -9.45
N GLY A 81 -15.32 11.03 -9.19
CA GLY A 81 -16.28 10.04 -8.67
C GLY A 81 -15.78 9.41 -7.37
N ASP A 82 -15.71 8.09 -7.35
CA ASP A 82 -15.18 7.31 -6.22
C ASP A 82 -13.67 7.07 -6.29
N LYS A 83 -12.99 7.50 -7.36
CA LYS A 83 -11.57 7.23 -7.59
C LYS A 83 -10.68 8.40 -7.21
N VAL A 84 -9.53 8.08 -6.63
CA VAL A 84 -8.45 9.01 -6.34
C VAL A 84 -7.14 8.43 -6.85
N VAL A 85 -6.42 9.18 -7.68
CA VAL A 85 -5.10 8.78 -8.19
C VAL A 85 -4.03 9.61 -7.50
N ALA A 86 -3.01 8.95 -6.99
CA ALA A 86 -1.93 9.59 -6.27
C ALA A 86 -0.58 8.95 -6.59
N ILE A 87 0.47 9.77 -6.48
CA ILE A 87 1.85 9.31 -6.42
C ILE A 87 2.31 9.46 -4.97
N ALA A 88 2.90 8.41 -4.42
CA ALA A 88 3.46 8.42 -3.08
C ALA A 88 4.93 7.98 -3.13
N GLN A 89 5.73 8.45 -2.19
CA GLN A 89 7.13 8.09 -2.08
C GLN A 89 7.51 7.79 -0.63
N ASN A 90 8.24 6.70 -0.43
CA ASN A 90 8.95 6.41 0.82
C ASN A 90 10.30 7.13 0.85
N ASP A 91 10.83 7.38 2.05
CA ASP A 91 12.16 7.95 2.23
C ASP A 91 12.88 7.26 3.37
N GLY A 92 14.02 6.63 3.09
CA GLY A 92 14.84 6.00 4.12
C GLY A 92 15.55 4.71 3.68
N VAL A 93 15.83 3.87 4.66
CA VAL A 93 16.66 2.66 4.52
C VAL A 93 15.89 1.45 5.02
N ALA A 94 15.92 0.35 4.27
CA ALA A 94 15.34 -0.91 4.69
C ALA A 94 16.31 -1.71 5.59
N SER A 95 15.84 -2.77 6.25
CA SER A 95 16.70 -3.60 7.13
C SER A 95 17.88 -4.27 6.40
N SER A 96 17.88 -4.30 5.06
CA SER A 96 19.03 -4.73 4.26
C SER A 96 20.21 -3.74 4.30
N GLY A 97 20.01 -2.53 4.83
CA GLY A 97 20.98 -1.42 4.80
C GLY A 97 20.98 -0.63 3.49
N LYS A 98 20.11 -0.96 2.53
CA LYS A 98 19.99 -0.23 1.26
C LYS A 98 18.87 0.81 1.33
N THR A 99 19.08 1.92 0.62
CA THR A 99 18.05 2.95 0.42
C THR A 99 16.80 2.35 -0.22
N TYR A 100 15.64 2.70 0.33
CA TYR A 100 14.34 2.24 -0.14
C TYR A 100 13.39 3.42 -0.39
N ASN A 101 13.80 4.31 -1.30
CA ASN A 101 13.02 5.47 -1.72
C ASN A 101 11.98 5.09 -2.78
N GLN A 102 11.16 4.08 -2.47
CA GLN A 102 10.16 3.53 -3.37
C GLN A 102 9.14 4.58 -3.78
N VAL A 103 8.79 4.61 -5.06
CA VAL A 103 7.75 5.46 -5.61
C VAL A 103 6.60 4.57 -6.06
N TYR A 104 5.41 4.93 -5.64
CA TYR A 104 4.19 4.21 -5.95
C TYR A 104 3.27 5.05 -6.81
N ALA A 105 2.57 4.41 -7.75
CA ALA A 105 1.35 4.93 -8.34
C ALA A 105 0.16 4.19 -7.71
N HIS A 106 -0.70 4.93 -7.03
CA HIS A 106 -1.87 4.41 -6.34
C HIS A 106 -3.14 4.85 -7.04
N ILE A 107 -4.08 3.91 -7.18
CA ILE A 107 -5.47 4.19 -7.54
C ILE A 107 -6.32 3.69 -6.38
N LEU A 108 -6.96 4.62 -5.68
CA LEU A 108 -7.76 4.34 -4.50
C LEU A 108 -9.25 4.50 -4.83
N THR A 109 -10.07 3.61 -4.30
CA THR A 109 -11.54 3.72 -4.36
C THR A 109 -12.09 4.08 -2.99
N VAL A 110 -12.86 5.16 -2.91
CA VAL A 110 -13.51 5.64 -1.69
C VAL A 110 -15.03 5.58 -1.87
N GLN A 111 -15.71 4.80 -1.03
CA GLN A 111 -17.15 4.66 -1.03
C GLN A 111 -17.69 4.78 0.39
N ASN A 112 -18.80 5.51 0.57
CA ASN A 112 -19.43 5.72 1.88
C ASN A 112 -18.46 6.21 2.98
N GLY A 113 -17.45 7.00 2.60
CA GLY A 113 -16.44 7.54 3.52
C GLY A 113 -15.33 6.54 3.90
N LYS A 114 -15.24 5.39 3.24
CA LYS A 114 -14.26 4.34 3.50
C LYS A 114 -13.44 4.02 2.25
N LEU A 115 -12.17 3.68 2.44
CA LEU A 115 -11.35 3.07 1.41
C LEU A 115 -11.78 1.62 1.20
N THR A 116 -12.17 1.29 -0.03
CA THR A 116 -12.63 -0.05 -0.40
C THR A 116 -11.63 -0.79 -1.28
N GLN A 117 -10.77 -0.07 -2.00
CA GLN A 117 -9.74 -0.67 -2.84
C GLN A 117 -8.51 0.24 -2.95
N LEU A 118 -7.33 -0.39 -3.00
CA LEU A 118 -6.07 0.21 -3.41
C LEU A 118 -5.46 -0.67 -4.51
N ILE A 119 -5.26 -0.08 -5.69
CA ILE A 119 -4.40 -0.66 -6.72
C ILE A 119 -3.04 0.01 -6.61
N GLU A 120 -1.99 -0.78 -6.43
CA GLU A 120 -0.66 -0.30 -6.14
C GLU A 120 0.35 -0.79 -7.20
N PHE A 121 1.00 0.16 -7.87
CA PHE A 121 2.15 -0.09 -8.74
C PHE A 121 3.39 0.49 -8.11
N PHE A 122 4.51 -0.23 -8.19
CA PHE A 122 5.80 0.19 -7.64
C PHE A 122 6.96 -0.46 -8.41
N ASP A 123 8.19 0.00 -8.14
CA ASP A 123 9.40 -0.63 -8.69
C ASP A 123 9.70 -1.95 -7.95
N THR A 124 9.31 -3.05 -8.57
CA THR A 124 9.55 -4.41 -8.04
C THR A 124 11.04 -4.75 -7.98
N HIS A 125 11.87 -4.17 -8.86
CA HIS A 125 13.31 -4.37 -8.82
C HIS A 125 13.91 -3.73 -7.57
N LEU A 126 13.52 -2.50 -7.25
CA LEU A 126 13.94 -1.82 -6.02
C LEU A 126 13.48 -2.58 -4.77
N ALA A 127 12.23 -3.05 -4.73
CA ALA A 127 11.72 -3.83 -3.61
C ALA A 127 12.52 -5.12 -3.40
N ASN A 128 12.80 -5.87 -4.48
CA ASN A 128 13.63 -7.07 -4.41
C ASN A 128 15.08 -6.80 -4.00
N GLN A 129 15.64 -5.66 -4.39
CA GLN A 129 17.02 -5.32 -4.05
C GLN A 129 17.17 -4.85 -2.62
N ALA A 130 16.22 -4.06 -2.10
CA ALA A 130 16.37 -3.32 -0.86
C ALA A 130 15.42 -3.75 0.25
N LEU A 131 14.13 -4.00 -0.04
CA LEU A 131 13.14 -4.24 1.01
C LEU A 131 13.07 -5.71 1.43
N TRP A 132 12.91 -6.63 0.48
CA TRP A 132 12.64 -8.03 0.80
C TRP A 132 13.89 -8.74 1.31
N LYS A 133 13.71 -9.62 2.31
CA LYS A 133 14.80 -10.45 2.85
C LYS A 133 15.13 -11.56 1.85
N PRO A 134 16.40 -11.96 1.71
CA PRO A 134 16.76 -13.11 0.87
C PRO A 134 15.99 -14.38 1.29
N GLY A 135 15.34 -15.04 0.33
CA GLY A 135 14.57 -16.26 0.59
C GLY A 135 13.25 -16.05 1.34
N MET A 136 12.75 -14.82 1.39
CA MET A 136 11.42 -14.52 1.95
C MET A 136 10.33 -15.16 1.11
N ASP A 137 9.37 -15.81 1.79
CA ASP A 137 8.20 -16.39 1.16
C ASP A 137 7.28 -15.31 0.59
N GLU A 138 6.58 -15.66 -0.48
CA GLU A 138 5.51 -14.82 -1.02
C GLU A 138 4.30 -14.82 -0.08
N VAL A 139 3.67 -13.66 0.07
CA VAL A 139 2.33 -13.60 0.66
C VAL A 139 1.36 -14.11 -0.39
N THR A 140 0.88 -15.34 -0.20
CA THR A 140 -0.06 -15.98 -1.13
C THR A 140 -1.29 -15.08 -1.31
N PRO A 141 -1.66 -14.68 -2.53
CA PRO A 141 -2.85 -13.87 -2.76
C PRO A 141 -4.13 -14.70 -2.63
N ASP A 142 -5.26 -14.04 -2.37
CA ASP A 142 -6.58 -14.68 -2.47
C ASP A 142 -6.91 -15.03 -3.93
N GLU A 143 -6.52 -14.14 -4.84
CA GLU A 143 -6.67 -14.33 -6.27
C GLU A 143 -5.44 -13.81 -7.01
N VAL A 144 -5.00 -14.53 -8.05
CA VAL A 144 -4.05 -13.98 -9.03
C VAL A 144 -4.69 -12.76 -9.70
N PHE A 145 -3.89 -11.75 -10.01
CA PHE A 145 -4.38 -10.54 -10.67
C PHE A 145 -5.07 -10.86 -12.01
N SER A 146 -6.22 -10.23 -12.23
CA SER A 146 -6.97 -10.21 -13.48
C SER A 146 -7.59 -8.82 -13.68
N PHE A 147 -7.62 -8.33 -14.92
CA PHE A 147 -8.28 -7.07 -15.26
C PHE A 147 -9.77 -7.02 -14.87
N THR A 148 -10.43 -8.17 -14.73
CA THR A 148 -11.83 -8.26 -14.29
C THR A 148 -12.06 -7.84 -12.84
N GLN A 149 -10.98 -7.68 -12.06
CA GLN A 149 -11.03 -7.24 -10.65
C GLN A 149 -11.04 -5.71 -10.52
N LEU A 150 -10.69 -4.99 -11.58
CA LEU A 150 -10.71 -3.52 -11.58
C LEU A 150 -12.17 -3.05 -11.65
N ARG A 151 -12.56 -2.17 -10.72
CA ARG A 151 -13.94 -1.66 -10.58
C ARG A 151 -13.96 -0.15 -10.55
#